data_AF-A0A4V1A175-F1
#
_entry.id   AF-A0A4V1A175-F1
#
_cell.length_a   1.000
_cell.length_b   1.000
_cell.length_c   1.000
_cell.angle_alpha   90.00
_cell.angle_beta   90.00
_cell.angle_gamma   90.00
#
_symmetry.space_group_name_H-M   'P 1'
#
loop_
_entity.id
_entity.type
_entity.pdbx_description
1 polymer ?
#
loop_
_entity_poly.entity_id
_entity_poly.type
_entity_poly.pdbx_seq_one_letter_code
_entity_poly.pdbx_strand_id
1 'polypeptide(L)'
;MTAQDEQLRLSRRGFLAAGAGALAVSAAGAWTPAFAVPAGSSGSLGSLGSSGPVAPLPTPPNFPNGIALFQQAYQNWSKEIMLDATWVCSPKTADDVVRLTNWAHENGYKIRPRGAMHGWTPLTVENGANVDKVILADTMTHLNAVTVHPGSPATVTAGAGASIEAIVTELQKHNLGWANLPAPGVLSIGGALAVNAHGAALPAADEEPVPGHTFGSLSNLVTSLTAVVWDGNKYALKTYQRNDPKITPMLANLGRCFITSVTMQAGPNVRQRCQSFTDIGWRELFGPKGAPGRTFEKFIAESGRAEAIWYPFTDKPWMKVWSNSPTKPDTSNELGSLGSAGSLVGKPPQSREVTGPYNYIFSDNLPEPLTDMIGAINAGNPGIAPLFGPAMYEITKLGLAATNANDIWGWSKDVQFYIKATTLRLTEGGGAVITSRANIATVIHDFAHWFNERIEFYRAKGQFPLNGPVEIRCCGLDQPADVQVPSAGPPTIAATRPRPDHPEWDVAIWLNVLGVPGTPGMFEFYQEMEQWMRTHYNNSDATFRPEWSKGWAFGPNPYTDVDIVTNKMPATYRQGVPVTENWDTARARFNEIDPHRIFTNAFMDQLLP
;
A
#
# COMPACT_ATOMS: atom_id res chain seq x y z
N MET A 1 -27.25 36.64 38.17
CA MET A 1 -26.47 37.35 37.13
C MET A 1 -25.01 37.03 37.43
N THR A 2 -24.24 36.22 36.71
CA THR A 2 -24.23 35.62 35.36
C THR A 2 -23.44 34.29 35.52
N ALA A 3 -24.00 33.11 35.24
CA ALA A 3 -24.02 32.39 33.97
C ALA A 3 -22.64 32.00 33.38
N GLN A 4 -22.48 30.68 33.17
CA GLN A 4 -21.47 29.95 32.37
C GLN A 4 -20.20 29.47 33.08
N ASP A 5 -20.24 28.22 33.58
CA ASP A 5 -19.29 27.18 33.23
C ASP A 5 -19.74 25.83 33.83
N GLU A 6 -20.55 25.08 33.08
CA GLU A 6 -20.80 23.66 33.37
C GLU A 6 -20.31 22.85 32.18
N GLN A 7 -19.12 22.27 32.34
CA GLN A 7 -18.58 21.21 31.49
C GLN A 7 -19.58 20.05 31.45
N LEU A 8 -20.13 19.79 30.25
CA LEU A 8 -20.95 18.63 29.93
C LEU A 8 -20.13 17.33 30.11
N ARG A 9 -20.12 16.79 31.32
CA ARG A 9 -19.77 15.38 31.57
C ARG A 9 -20.90 14.52 31.01
N LEU A 10 -20.67 13.93 29.83
CA LEU A 10 -21.52 12.88 29.28
C LEU A 10 -21.62 11.71 30.28
N SER A 11 -22.80 11.52 30.87
CA SER A 11 -23.05 10.45 31.82
C SER A 11 -23.05 9.07 31.13
N ARG A 12 -22.52 8.05 31.82
CA ARG A 12 -22.43 6.64 31.39
C ARG A 12 -23.76 6.01 30.93
N ARG A 13 -24.91 6.67 31.15
CA ARG A 13 -26.24 6.19 30.69
C ARG A 13 -26.59 6.58 29.24
N GLY A 14 -25.92 7.57 28.65
CA GLY A 14 -26.06 7.88 27.21
C GLY A 14 -25.37 6.86 26.30
N PHE A 15 -24.37 6.14 26.82
CA PHE A 15 -23.59 5.16 26.06
C PHE A 15 -24.34 3.83 25.81
N LEU A 16 -25.30 3.48 26.67
CA LEU A 16 -26.03 2.20 26.57
C LEU A 16 -27.32 2.27 25.73
N ALA A 17 -27.84 3.46 25.44
CA ALA A 17 -28.95 3.64 24.48
C ALA A 17 -28.46 3.73 23.02
N ALA A 18 -27.18 4.03 22.79
CA ALA A 18 -26.56 4.14 21.47
C ALA A 18 -25.88 2.84 20.98
N GLY A 19 -25.83 1.79 21.82
CA GLY A 19 -25.15 0.52 21.53
C GLY A 19 -26.03 -0.55 20.86
N ALA A 20 -27.28 -0.26 20.53
CA ALA A 20 -28.23 -1.25 19.99
C ALA A 20 -28.35 -1.25 18.44
N GLY A 21 -27.44 -0.57 17.73
CA GLY A 21 -27.38 -0.55 16.26
C GLY A 21 -26.40 -1.55 15.66
N ALA A 22 -26.11 -2.67 16.34
CA ALA A 22 -25.35 -3.77 15.75
C ALA A 22 -26.30 -4.69 14.99
N LEU A 23 -26.18 -4.72 13.65
CA LEU A 23 -26.88 -5.60 12.71
C LEU A 23 -28.38 -5.32 12.54
N ALA A 24 -28.72 -4.33 11.69
CA ALA A 24 -30.05 -4.26 11.12
C ALA A 24 -30.14 -5.19 9.89
N VAL A 25 -30.63 -6.42 10.10
CA VAL A 25 -31.12 -7.26 9.00
C VAL A 25 -32.36 -6.56 8.44
N SER A 26 -32.26 -5.99 7.24
CA SER A 26 -33.44 -5.49 6.54
C SER A 26 -34.41 -6.64 6.27
N ALA A 27 -35.70 -6.35 6.08
CA ALA A 27 -36.72 -7.36 5.75
C ALA A 27 -36.39 -8.20 4.47
N ALA A 28 -35.33 -7.85 3.73
CA ALA A 28 -34.79 -8.56 2.58
C ALA A 28 -33.52 -9.39 2.87
N GLY A 29 -33.10 -9.56 4.13
CA GLY A 29 -31.97 -10.44 4.50
C GLY A 29 -30.57 -9.92 4.12
N ALA A 30 -30.44 -8.67 3.69
CA ALA A 30 -29.15 -8.09 3.29
C ALA A 30 -28.37 -7.52 4.49
N TRP A 31 -27.07 -7.85 4.58
CA TRP A 31 -26.11 -7.22 5.48
C TRP A 31 -25.93 -5.74 5.12
N THR A 32 -26.14 -4.84 6.08
CA THR A 32 -25.76 -3.43 5.98
C THR A 32 -24.38 -3.23 6.62
N PRO A 33 -23.42 -2.60 5.93
CA PRO A 33 -22.13 -2.28 6.56
C PRO A 33 -22.33 -1.30 7.74
N ALA A 34 -21.37 -1.26 8.67
CA ALA A 34 -21.43 -0.36 9.81
C ALA A 34 -21.64 1.10 9.36
N PHE A 35 -22.57 1.81 10.00
CA PHE A 35 -22.93 3.21 9.72
C PHE A 35 -23.51 3.49 8.32
N ALA A 36 -23.89 2.46 7.55
CA ALA A 36 -24.55 2.62 6.26
C ALA A 36 -26.02 3.00 6.45
N VAL A 37 -26.48 4.01 5.72
CA VAL A 37 -27.91 4.37 5.70
C VAL A 37 -28.46 4.27 4.28
N PRO A 38 -29.58 3.56 4.03
CA PRO A 38 -30.15 3.43 2.70
C PRO A 38 -30.46 4.78 2.04
N ALA A 39 -30.39 4.84 0.71
CA ALA A 39 -30.82 6.00 -0.06
C ALA A 39 -32.30 6.36 0.23
N GLY A 40 -32.59 7.66 0.36
CA GLY A 40 -33.92 8.17 0.73
C GLY A 40 -34.20 8.26 2.23
N SER A 41 -33.22 7.95 3.08
CA SER A 41 -33.28 8.17 4.54
C SER A 41 -33.11 9.66 4.92
N SER A 42 -33.55 10.03 6.13
CA SER A 42 -33.52 11.42 6.61
C SER A 42 -32.17 11.89 7.19
N GLY A 43 -31.15 11.02 7.27
CA GLY A 43 -29.79 11.37 7.72
C GLY A 43 -28.94 10.17 8.16
N SER A 44 -27.64 10.37 8.37
CA SER A 44 -26.69 9.33 8.83
C SER A 44 -25.84 9.78 10.04
N LEU A 45 -25.32 8.81 10.80
CA LEU A 45 -24.23 9.08 11.75
C LEU A 45 -22.97 9.33 10.91
N GLY A 46 -22.38 10.52 10.99
CA GLY A 46 -21.23 10.93 10.17
C GLY A 46 -19.94 10.17 10.43
N SER A 47 -18.81 10.73 9.97
CA SER A 47 -17.50 10.14 10.25
C SER A 47 -17.13 10.23 11.74
N LEU A 48 -16.12 9.46 12.17
CA LEU A 48 -15.51 9.60 13.49
C LEU A 48 -14.91 11.01 13.64
N GLY A 49 -15.66 11.93 14.24
CA GLY A 49 -15.33 13.36 14.33
C GLY A 49 -16.51 14.29 13.99
N SER A 50 -17.60 13.76 13.43
CA SER A 50 -18.81 14.54 13.16
C SER A 50 -19.51 14.98 14.46
N SER A 51 -20.00 16.22 14.48
CA SER A 51 -20.65 16.85 15.64
C SER A 51 -22.15 16.53 15.75
N GLY A 52 -22.70 15.71 14.86
CA GLY A 52 -24.13 15.39 14.84
C GLY A 52 -24.57 14.55 13.62
N PRO A 53 -25.89 14.45 13.38
CA PRO A 53 -26.42 13.78 12.20
C PRO A 53 -26.01 14.51 10.91
N VAL A 54 -25.65 13.73 9.89
CA VAL A 54 -25.23 14.22 8.57
C VAL A 54 -26.44 14.23 7.64
N ALA A 55 -26.58 15.34 6.91
CA ALA A 55 -27.64 15.52 5.93
C ALA A 55 -27.58 14.44 4.83
N PRO A 56 -28.73 14.00 4.28
CA PRO A 56 -28.73 13.09 3.15
C PRO A 56 -28.18 13.79 1.90
N LEU A 57 -27.34 13.08 1.14
CA LEU A 57 -26.89 13.52 -0.17
C LEU A 57 -28.08 13.55 -1.16
N PRO A 58 -28.00 14.36 -2.23
CA PRO A 58 -28.97 14.30 -3.33
C PRO A 58 -29.10 12.86 -3.85
N THR A 59 -30.32 12.36 -3.93
CA THR A 59 -30.58 10.97 -4.38
C THR A 59 -30.23 10.83 -5.87
N PRO A 60 -29.42 9.84 -6.27
CA PRO A 60 -29.07 9.67 -7.67
C PRO A 60 -30.27 9.32 -8.55
N PRO A 61 -30.44 9.97 -9.72
CA PRO A 61 -31.60 9.77 -10.58
C PRO A 61 -31.55 8.39 -11.24
N ASN A 62 -32.70 7.69 -11.25
CA ASN A 62 -32.87 6.40 -11.95
C ASN A 62 -31.75 5.39 -11.68
N PHE A 63 -31.24 5.34 -10.44
CA PHE A 63 -30.13 4.44 -10.08
C PHE A 63 -30.47 2.98 -10.41
N PRO A 64 -29.53 2.15 -10.91
CA PRO A 64 -29.85 0.84 -11.45
C PRO A 64 -30.57 -0.07 -10.44
N ASN A 65 -31.78 -0.50 -10.81
CA ASN A 65 -32.57 -1.45 -10.02
C ASN A 65 -31.77 -2.73 -9.70
N GLY A 66 -31.90 -3.24 -8.48
CA GLY A 66 -31.18 -4.45 -8.03
C GLY A 66 -29.75 -4.19 -7.54
N ILE A 67 -29.23 -2.96 -7.65
CA ILE A 67 -28.00 -2.53 -6.97
C ILE A 67 -28.40 -1.65 -5.80
N ALA A 68 -28.16 -2.12 -4.58
CA ALA A 68 -28.46 -1.36 -3.37
C ALA A 68 -27.50 -0.17 -3.25
N LEU A 69 -28.05 1.00 -2.92
CA LEU A 69 -27.32 2.23 -2.70
C LEU A 69 -27.47 2.69 -1.25
N PHE A 70 -26.35 3.05 -0.64
CA PHE A 70 -26.30 3.51 0.74
C PHE A 70 -25.31 4.66 0.90
N GLN A 71 -25.62 5.56 1.83
CA GLN A 71 -24.74 6.64 2.25
C GLN A 71 -23.82 6.15 3.36
N GLN A 72 -22.52 6.42 3.23
CA GLN A 72 -21.48 6.10 4.21
C GLN A 72 -20.42 7.20 4.25
N ALA A 73 -19.81 7.41 5.42
CA ALA A 73 -18.59 8.20 5.51
C ALA A 73 -17.43 7.53 4.76
N TYR A 74 -16.50 8.33 4.26
CA TYR A 74 -15.22 7.88 3.74
C TYR A 74 -14.10 8.37 4.65
N GLN A 75 -13.19 7.46 5.00
CA GLN A 75 -11.98 7.78 5.74
C GLN A 75 -10.86 6.91 5.19
N ASN A 76 -9.79 7.53 4.70
CA ASN A 76 -8.58 6.80 4.35
C ASN A 76 -7.83 6.35 5.62
N TRP A 77 -6.81 5.50 5.48
CA TRP A 77 -6.14 4.94 6.65
C TRP A 77 -5.43 5.99 7.52
N SER A 78 -4.77 7.01 6.97
CA SER A 78 -4.18 8.07 7.79
C SER A 78 -5.20 9.02 8.41
N LYS A 79 -6.46 9.00 7.94
CA LYS A 79 -7.53 9.94 8.30
C LYS A 79 -7.30 11.38 7.83
N GLU A 80 -6.38 11.61 6.91
CA GLU A 80 -6.16 12.94 6.31
C GLU A 80 -7.22 13.27 5.25
N ILE A 81 -7.84 12.24 4.68
CA ILE A 81 -8.99 12.38 3.79
C ILE A 81 -10.21 11.84 4.53
N MET A 82 -11.13 12.75 4.88
CA MET A 82 -12.36 12.42 5.60
C MET A 82 -13.54 13.14 4.95
N LEU A 83 -14.55 12.37 4.55
CA LEU A 83 -15.82 12.90 4.08
C LEU A 83 -16.95 12.26 4.90
N ASP A 84 -17.85 13.09 5.41
CA ASP A 84 -18.95 12.65 6.27
C ASP A 84 -20.03 11.83 5.54
N ALA A 85 -20.17 12.05 4.23
CA ALA A 85 -21.12 11.35 3.38
C ALA A 85 -20.58 11.11 1.98
N THR A 86 -20.73 9.88 1.50
CA THR A 86 -20.46 9.43 0.13
C THR A 86 -21.52 8.41 -0.27
N TRP A 87 -21.88 8.36 -1.55
CA TRP A 87 -22.71 7.29 -2.07
C TRP A 87 -21.88 6.03 -2.32
N VAL A 88 -22.35 4.90 -1.84
CA VAL A 88 -21.65 3.61 -1.94
C VAL A 88 -22.63 2.52 -2.36
N CYS A 89 -22.15 1.61 -3.20
CA CYS A 89 -22.82 0.36 -3.52
C CYS A 89 -21.81 -0.81 -3.55
N SER A 90 -22.32 -2.03 -3.50
CA SER A 90 -21.51 -3.25 -3.60
C SER A 90 -21.95 -4.05 -4.83
N PRO A 91 -21.36 -3.84 -6.03
CA PRO A 91 -21.71 -4.60 -7.23
C PRO A 91 -21.49 -6.10 -7.01
N LYS A 92 -22.48 -6.94 -7.33
CA LYS A 92 -22.40 -8.39 -7.09
C LYS A 92 -21.58 -9.12 -8.14
N THR A 93 -21.56 -8.57 -9.36
CA THR A 93 -20.86 -9.14 -10.51
C THR A 93 -20.10 -8.06 -11.28
N ALA A 94 -19.23 -8.48 -12.20
CA ALA A 94 -18.56 -7.56 -13.11
C ALA A 94 -19.56 -6.82 -14.03
N ASP A 95 -20.67 -7.46 -14.40
CA ASP A 95 -21.75 -6.83 -15.18
C ASP A 95 -22.47 -5.72 -14.41
N ASP A 96 -22.60 -5.83 -13.09
CA ASP A 96 -23.13 -4.73 -12.28
C ASP A 96 -22.23 -3.49 -12.37
N VAL A 97 -20.90 -3.66 -12.44
CA VAL A 97 -19.97 -2.54 -12.66
C VAL A 97 -20.18 -1.91 -14.04
N VAL A 98 -20.42 -2.71 -15.07
CA VAL A 98 -20.77 -2.20 -16.42
C VAL A 98 -22.07 -1.41 -16.39
N ARG A 99 -23.11 -1.92 -15.72
CA ARG A 99 -24.40 -1.24 -15.56
C ARG A 99 -24.25 0.10 -14.83
N LEU A 100 -23.48 0.12 -13.74
CA LEU A 100 -23.15 1.33 -12.99
C LEU A 100 -22.40 2.36 -13.84
N THR A 101 -21.42 1.91 -14.63
CA THR A 101 -20.58 2.79 -15.46
C THR A 101 -21.41 3.43 -16.57
N ASN A 102 -22.25 2.66 -17.26
CA ASN A 102 -23.15 3.21 -18.28
C ASN A 102 -24.18 4.18 -17.68
N TRP A 103 -24.78 3.83 -16.54
CA TRP A 103 -25.68 4.74 -15.81
C TRP A 103 -24.97 6.04 -15.42
N ALA A 104 -23.72 5.96 -14.93
CA ALA A 104 -22.96 7.12 -14.53
C ALA A 104 -22.65 8.03 -15.72
N HIS A 105 -22.33 7.45 -16.88
CA HIS A 105 -22.16 8.19 -18.12
C HIS A 105 -23.43 8.95 -18.52
N GLU A 106 -24.59 8.29 -18.52
CA GLU A 106 -25.88 8.90 -18.89
C GLU A 106 -26.32 10.02 -17.93
N ASN A 107 -25.86 9.99 -16.67
CA ASN A 107 -26.32 10.91 -15.61
C ASN A 107 -25.24 11.90 -15.14
N GLY A 108 -24.05 11.86 -15.74
CA GLY A 108 -22.93 12.74 -15.39
C GLY A 108 -22.34 12.48 -14.00
N TYR A 109 -22.30 11.22 -13.57
CA TYR A 109 -21.66 10.77 -12.33
C TYR A 109 -20.26 10.21 -12.59
N LYS A 110 -19.44 10.16 -11.54
CA LYS A 110 -18.15 9.46 -11.52
C LYS A 110 -18.26 8.16 -10.74
N ILE A 111 -17.48 7.16 -11.12
CA ILE A 111 -17.36 5.88 -10.43
C ILE A 111 -15.93 5.69 -9.95
N ARG A 112 -15.77 5.35 -8.66
CA ARG A 112 -14.46 5.02 -8.09
C ARG A 112 -14.49 3.62 -7.47
N PRO A 113 -13.55 2.72 -7.81
CA PRO A 113 -13.43 1.45 -7.11
C PRO A 113 -13.01 1.72 -5.66
N ARG A 114 -13.70 1.09 -4.70
CA ARG A 114 -13.37 1.16 -3.27
C ARG A 114 -12.85 -0.21 -2.81
N GLY A 115 -11.54 -0.26 -2.57
CA GLY A 115 -10.87 -1.38 -1.91
C GLY A 115 -10.83 -1.22 -0.39
N ALA A 116 -9.71 -1.59 0.22
CA ALA A 116 -9.52 -1.56 1.68
C ALA A 116 -9.35 -0.15 2.29
N MET A 117 -9.49 0.92 1.48
CA MET A 117 -9.35 2.33 1.89
C MET A 117 -7.99 2.67 2.53
N HIS A 118 -6.95 1.91 2.19
CA HIS A 118 -5.62 2.05 2.78
C HIS A 118 -4.71 3.10 2.12
N GLY A 119 -5.12 3.66 0.97
CA GLY A 119 -4.31 4.63 0.22
C GLY A 119 -4.27 6.00 0.89
N TRP A 120 -3.12 6.67 0.82
CA TRP A 120 -2.98 8.07 1.24
C TRP A 120 -3.35 9.05 0.12
N THR A 121 -3.12 8.65 -1.14
CA THR A 121 -3.36 9.48 -2.30
C THR A 121 -4.85 9.77 -2.53
N PRO A 122 -5.20 10.97 -3.02
CA PRO A 122 -6.57 11.38 -3.29
C PRO A 122 -7.10 10.79 -4.61
N LEU A 123 -6.85 9.51 -4.87
CA LEU A 123 -7.27 8.82 -6.10
C LEU A 123 -8.72 8.30 -6.02
N THR A 124 -9.26 8.11 -4.82
CA THR A 124 -10.67 7.74 -4.61
C THR A 124 -11.51 9.00 -4.48
N VAL A 125 -11.29 9.79 -3.43
CA VAL A 125 -11.95 11.08 -3.21
C VAL A 125 -10.90 12.08 -2.69
N GLU A 126 -11.12 13.35 -2.97
CA GLU A 126 -10.28 14.45 -2.48
C GLU A 126 -10.86 14.99 -1.17
N ASN A 127 -10.00 15.41 -0.25
CA ASN A 127 -10.46 15.97 1.02
C ASN A 127 -11.28 17.25 0.78
N GLY A 128 -12.48 17.33 1.35
CA GLY A 128 -13.39 18.47 1.16
C GLY A 128 -14.05 18.59 -0.22
N ALA A 129 -13.87 17.62 -1.13
CA ALA A 129 -14.51 17.67 -2.44
C ALA A 129 -16.03 17.47 -2.37
N ASN A 130 -16.76 18.11 -3.31
CA ASN A 130 -18.16 17.78 -3.53
C ASN A 130 -18.25 16.38 -4.18
N VAL A 131 -18.99 15.49 -3.54
CA VAL A 131 -19.17 14.09 -3.95
C VAL A 131 -20.63 13.74 -4.26
N ASP A 132 -21.49 14.76 -4.47
CA ASP A 132 -22.91 14.56 -4.79
C ASP A 132 -23.10 13.69 -6.04
N LYS A 133 -22.14 13.79 -6.98
CA LYS A 133 -22.10 13.03 -8.23
C LYS A 133 -21.01 11.96 -8.30
N VAL A 134 -20.69 11.33 -7.17
CA VAL A 134 -19.69 10.26 -7.11
C VAL A 134 -20.30 9.01 -6.47
N ILE A 135 -20.15 7.86 -7.12
CA ILE A 135 -20.48 6.55 -6.53
C ILE A 135 -19.20 5.78 -6.27
N LEU A 136 -19.04 5.32 -5.03
CA LEU A 136 -17.98 4.38 -4.65
C LEU A 136 -18.50 2.95 -4.82
N ALA A 137 -17.81 2.16 -5.63
CA ALA A 137 -18.14 0.76 -5.85
C ALA A 137 -17.24 -0.12 -4.98
N ASP A 138 -17.78 -0.64 -3.88
CA ASP A 138 -17.11 -1.57 -2.98
C ASP A 138 -16.89 -2.91 -3.69
N THR A 139 -15.65 -3.18 -4.08
CA THR A 139 -15.31 -4.41 -4.80
C THR A 139 -15.09 -5.58 -3.85
N MET A 140 -14.71 -5.31 -2.59
CA MET A 140 -14.32 -6.34 -1.63
C MET A 140 -15.50 -7.16 -1.12
N THR A 141 -16.71 -6.62 -1.18
CA THR A 141 -17.93 -7.31 -0.72
C THR A 141 -18.24 -8.56 -1.56
N HIS A 142 -18.14 -8.48 -2.89
CA HIS A 142 -18.59 -9.55 -3.79
C HIS A 142 -17.63 -9.90 -4.92
N LEU A 143 -16.79 -8.97 -5.39
CA LEU A 143 -15.81 -9.22 -6.45
C LEU A 143 -14.51 -9.79 -5.87
N ASN A 144 -14.62 -10.85 -5.07
CA ASN A 144 -13.55 -11.36 -4.20
C ASN A 144 -13.26 -12.87 -4.36
N ALA A 145 -13.83 -13.52 -5.37
CA ALA A 145 -13.54 -14.91 -5.69
C ALA A 145 -12.05 -15.11 -6.00
N VAL A 146 -11.50 -16.26 -5.60
CA VAL A 146 -10.11 -16.67 -5.84
C VAL A 146 -10.09 -18.11 -6.36
N THR A 147 -9.45 -18.34 -7.49
CA THR A 147 -9.33 -19.66 -8.12
C THR A 147 -7.90 -19.88 -8.58
N VAL A 148 -7.26 -20.95 -8.09
CA VAL A 148 -5.92 -21.35 -8.53
C VAL A 148 -6.03 -22.28 -9.73
N HIS A 149 -5.18 -22.04 -10.73
CA HIS A 149 -5.07 -22.85 -11.93
C HIS A 149 -3.68 -23.51 -11.95
N PRO A 150 -3.60 -24.85 -11.80
CA PRO A 150 -2.34 -25.55 -11.95
C PRO A 150 -1.84 -25.44 -13.39
N GLY A 151 -0.52 -25.45 -13.57
CA GLY A 151 0.11 -25.29 -14.89
C GLY A 151 1.58 -24.91 -14.78
N SER A 152 2.21 -24.61 -15.91
CA SER A 152 3.58 -24.08 -15.99
C SER A 152 3.60 -22.86 -16.92
N PRO A 153 3.51 -21.62 -16.38
CA PRO A 153 3.43 -21.30 -14.95
C PRO A 153 2.06 -21.64 -14.33
N ALA A 154 2.03 -21.89 -13.02
CA ALA A 154 0.78 -21.88 -12.27
C ALA A 154 0.26 -20.45 -12.19
N THR A 155 -1.07 -20.28 -12.13
CA THR A 155 -1.68 -18.96 -12.03
C THR A 155 -2.81 -18.94 -11.00
N VAL A 156 -3.21 -17.75 -10.58
CA VAL A 156 -4.39 -17.51 -9.76
C VAL A 156 -5.24 -16.43 -10.41
N THR A 157 -6.53 -16.70 -10.59
CA THR A 157 -7.53 -15.72 -10.99
C THR A 157 -8.25 -15.21 -9.76
N ALA A 158 -8.29 -13.89 -9.59
CA ALA A 158 -8.96 -13.23 -8.49
C ALA A 158 -9.87 -12.11 -8.96
N GLY A 159 -11.02 -11.96 -8.32
CA GLY A 159 -11.79 -10.71 -8.41
C GLY A 159 -10.99 -9.55 -7.82
N ALA A 160 -11.12 -8.35 -8.38
CA ALA A 160 -10.30 -7.20 -8.01
C ALA A 160 -10.46 -6.73 -6.55
N GLY A 161 -11.53 -7.17 -5.88
CA GLY A 161 -11.78 -6.93 -4.46
C GLY A 161 -11.22 -7.99 -3.52
N ALA A 162 -10.68 -9.11 -4.02
CA ALA A 162 -10.04 -10.10 -3.17
C ALA A 162 -8.83 -9.48 -2.45
N SER A 163 -8.68 -9.74 -1.15
CA SER A 163 -7.50 -9.30 -0.41
C SER A 163 -6.28 -10.11 -0.86
N ILE A 164 -5.10 -9.50 -0.83
CA ILE A 164 -3.85 -10.21 -1.15
C ILE A 164 -3.61 -11.38 -0.19
N GLU A 165 -3.99 -11.24 1.09
CA GLU A 165 -3.91 -12.32 2.08
C GLU A 165 -4.80 -13.51 1.71
N ALA A 166 -6.03 -13.29 1.25
CA ALA A 166 -6.90 -14.35 0.78
C ALA A 166 -6.32 -15.07 -0.44
N ILE A 167 -5.74 -14.32 -1.39
CA ILE A 167 -5.12 -14.88 -2.59
C ILE A 167 -3.94 -15.79 -2.22
N VAL A 168 -2.98 -15.30 -1.43
CA VAL A 168 -1.79 -16.10 -1.12
C VAL A 168 -2.04 -17.20 -0.10
N THR A 169 -3.10 -17.07 0.71
CA THR A 169 -3.60 -18.17 1.55
C THR A 169 -4.15 -19.30 0.69
N GLU A 170 -4.88 -18.98 -0.38
CA GLU A 170 -5.32 -20.00 -1.34
C GLU A 170 -4.11 -20.60 -2.07
N LEU A 171 -3.18 -19.80 -2.60
CA LEU A 171 -1.95 -20.30 -3.23
C LEU A 171 -1.17 -21.27 -2.34
N GLN A 172 -1.04 -20.96 -1.04
CA GLN A 172 -0.34 -21.83 -0.09
C GLN A 172 -0.96 -23.24 -0.01
N LYS A 173 -2.28 -23.39 -0.15
CA LYS A 173 -2.94 -24.71 -0.18
C LYS A 173 -2.52 -25.56 -1.38
N HIS A 174 -2.02 -24.92 -2.44
CA HIS A 174 -1.51 -25.55 -3.67
C HIS A 174 0.02 -25.55 -3.72
N ASN A 175 0.71 -25.30 -2.59
CA ASN A 175 2.17 -25.18 -2.52
C ASN A 175 2.75 -24.06 -3.40
N LEU A 176 1.98 -23.00 -3.64
CA LEU A 176 2.37 -21.82 -4.40
C LEU A 176 2.49 -20.58 -3.51
N GLY A 177 3.19 -19.56 -3.99
CA GLY A 177 3.37 -18.29 -3.28
C GLY A 177 3.87 -17.18 -4.20
N TRP A 178 4.05 -16.00 -3.61
CA TRP A 178 4.69 -14.85 -4.24
C TRP A 178 5.92 -14.44 -3.43
N ALA A 179 6.98 -14.01 -4.12
CA ALA A 179 8.28 -13.76 -3.49
C ALA A 179 8.39 -12.38 -2.81
N ASN A 180 7.65 -11.38 -3.30
CA ASN A 180 7.75 -9.98 -2.87
C ASN A 180 6.39 -9.44 -2.45
N LEU A 181 5.96 -9.73 -1.22
CA LEU A 181 4.66 -9.32 -0.70
C LEU A 181 4.71 -7.96 -0.01
N PRO A 182 3.72 -7.08 -0.23
CA PRO A 182 3.48 -5.94 0.64
C PRO A 182 3.29 -6.38 2.10
N ALA A 183 3.71 -5.56 3.04
CA ALA A 183 3.64 -5.88 4.47
C ALA A 183 2.22 -6.05 5.05
N PRO A 184 1.19 -5.29 4.62
CA PRO A 184 -0.18 -5.51 5.08
C PRO A 184 -0.96 -6.43 4.11
N GLY A 185 -1.50 -7.54 4.61
CA GLY A 185 -2.27 -8.50 3.81
C GLY A 185 -3.70 -8.06 3.45
N VAL A 186 -4.21 -7.01 4.10
CA VAL A 186 -5.60 -6.53 3.96
C VAL A 186 -5.91 -5.86 2.62
N LEU A 187 -4.88 -5.48 1.85
CA LEU A 187 -5.05 -4.73 0.61
C LEU A 187 -5.86 -5.53 -0.41
N SER A 188 -6.82 -4.88 -1.10
CA SER A 188 -7.44 -5.50 -2.26
C SER A 188 -6.43 -5.60 -3.40
N ILE A 189 -6.49 -6.67 -4.20
CA ILE A 189 -5.55 -6.85 -5.31
C ILE A 189 -5.67 -5.74 -6.36
N GLY A 190 -6.88 -5.23 -6.62
CA GLY A 190 -7.08 -4.09 -7.52
C GLY A 190 -6.40 -2.82 -7.00
N GLY A 191 -6.45 -2.56 -5.70
CA GLY A 191 -5.76 -1.43 -5.07
C GLY A 191 -4.24 -1.59 -5.07
N ALA A 192 -3.76 -2.82 -4.79
CA ALA A 192 -2.34 -3.15 -4.82
C ALA A 192 -1.72 -2.96 -6.22
N LEU A 193 -2.40 -3.47 -7.26
CA LEU A 193 -1.95 -3.31 -8.64
C LEU A 193 -1.98 -1.85 -9.10
N ALA A 194 -2.99 -1.07 -8.68
CA ALA A 194 -3.13 0.32 -9.09
C ALA A 194 -1.88 1.17 -8.80
N VAL A 195 -1.13 0.85 -7.75
CA VAL A 195 0.05 1.60 -7.28
C VAL A 195 1.34 0.77 -7.32
N ASN A 196 1.39 -0.30 -8.11
CA ASN A 196 2.54 -1.21 -8.21
C ASN A 196 3.06 -1.70 -6.84
N ALA A 197 2.15 -2.14 -5.96
CA ALA A 197 2.50 -2.59 -4.61
C ALA A 197 3.60 -3.67 -4.61
N HIS A 198 4.49 -3.57 -3.64
CA HIS A 198 5.72 -4.35 -3.53
C HIS A 198 6.04 -4.62 -2.06
N GLY A 199 7.00 -5.52 -1.82
CA GLY A 199 7.58 -5.78 -0.51
C GLY A 199 9.03 -5.28 -0.40
N ALA A 200 9.82 -6.06 0.34
CA ALA A 200 11.22 -5.81 0.68
C ALA A 200 12.16 -6.93 0.17
N ALA A 201 11.85 -7.52 -0.99
CA ALA A 201 12.57 -8.70 -1.49
C ALA A 201 13.45 -8.42 -2.71
N LEU A 202 14.72 -8.82 -2.61
CA LEU A 202 15.63 -9.15 -3.71
C LEU A 202 16.07 -10.61 -3.60
N PRO A 203 16.61 -11.23 -4.67
CA PRO A 203 17.31 -12.49 -4.54
C PRO A 203 18.62 -12.26 -3.76
N ALA A 204 19.06 -13.22 -2.95
CA ALA A 204 20.44 -13.20 -2.42
C ALA A 204 21.47 -13.28 -3.57
N ALA A 205 22.76 -13.02 -3.32
CA ALA A 205 23.77 -12.94 -4.37
C ALA A 205 23.88 -14.22 -5.21
N ASP A 206 23.72 -15.38 -4.59
CA ASP A 206 23.79 -16.71 -5.22
C ASP A 206 22.39 -17.36 -5.38
N GLU A 207 21.31 -16.57 -5.25
CA GLU A 207 19.94 -17.08 -5.40
C GLU A 207 19.47 -16.97 -6.85
N GLU A 208 19.19 -18.13 -7.45
CA GLU A 208 18.66 -18.21 -8.81
C GLU A 208 17.19 -17.75 -8.87
N PRO A 209 16.79 -17.09 -9.98
CA PRO A 209 15.39 -16.80 -10.25
C PRO A 209 14.52 -18.05 -10.22
N VAL A 210 13.38 -17.97 -9.53
CA VAL A 210 12.42 -19.07 -9.44
C VAL A 210 11.27 -18.81 -10.44
N PRO A 211 11.00 -19.73 -11.38
CA PRO A 211 9.90 -19.55 -12.35
C PRO A 211 8.57 -19.25 -11.66
N GLY A 212 7.87 -18.24 -12.15
CA GLY A 212 6.60 -17.79 -11.59
C GLY A 212 6.72 -16.72 -10.50
N HIS A 213 7.91 -16.47 -9.96
CA HIS A 213 8.16 -15.34 -9.06
C HIS A 213 8.61 -14.08 -9.79
N THR A 214 8.48 -12.94 -9.11
CA THR A 214 9.13 -11.68 -9.46
C THR A 214 9.62 -11.02 -8.17
N PHE A 215 10.71 -10.26 -8.26
CA PHE A 215 11.16 -9.37 -7.20
C PHE A 215 10.69 -7.92 -7.41
N GLY A 216 10.05 -7.64 -8.55
CA GLY A 216 9.36 -6.37 -8.82
C GLY A 216 8.04 -6.25 -8.07
N SER A 217 7.16 -5.42 -8.61
CA SER A 217 5.82 -5.22 -8.06
C SER A 217 4.90 -6.40 -8.38
N LEU A 218 3.78 -6.50 -7.64
CA LEU A 218 2.71 -7.43 -7.97
C LEU A 218 2.14 -7.20 -9.39
N SER A 219 2.24 -5.98 -9.92
CA SER A 219 1.80 -5.64 -11.28
C SER A 219 2.56 -6.41 -12.37
N ASN A 220 3.79 -6.83 -12.10
CA ASN A 220 4.57 -7.64 -13.04
C ASN A 220 4.10 -9.10 -13.13
N LEU A 221 3.32 -9.59 -12.17
CA LEU A 221 2.82 -10.97 -12.14
C LEU A 221 1.59 -11.17 -13.03
N VAL A 222 0.93 -10.12 -13.50
CA VAL A 222 -0.31 -10.21 -14.27
C VAL A 222 -0.08 -10.92 -15.61
N THR A 223 -0.85 -11.98 -15.86
CA THR A 223 -0.89 -12.72 -17.14
C THR A 223 -2.11 -12.32 -17.98
N SER A 224 -3.21 -11.93 -17.34
CA SER A 224 -4.36 -11.29 -17.98
C SER A 224 -5.17 -10.46 -16.99
N LEU A 225 -5.97 -9.52 -17.47
CA LEU A 225 -6.94 -8.78 -16.66
C LEU A 225 -8.21 -8.49 -17.42
N THR A 226 -9.32 -8.30 -16.70
CA THR A 226 -10.60 -7.84 -17.25
C THR A 226 -10.96 -6.49 -16.64
N ALA A 227 -11.33 -5.55 -17.50
CA ALA A 227 -11.72 -4.20 -17.09
C ALA A 227 -13.01 -3.75 -17.78
N VAL A 228 -13.63 -2.71 -17.24
CA VAL A 228 -14.73 -1.99 -17.88
C VAL A 228 -14.15 -0.96 -18.84
N VAL A 229 -14.52 -1.06 -20.12
CA VAL A 229 -13.93 -0.31 -21.23
C VAL A 229 -15.04 0.15 -22.19
N TRP A 230 -14.87 1.33 -22.78
CA TRP A 230 -15.71 1.83 -23.86
C TRP A 230 -15.50 1.03 -25.16
N ASP A 231 -16.58 0.48 -25.71
CA ASP A 231 -16.54 -0.33 -26.95
C ASP A 231 -16.76 0.48 -28.24
N GLY A 232 -16.97 1.79 -28.12
CA GLY A 232 -17.35 2.70 -29.20
C GLY A 232 -18.78 3.22 -29.07
N ASN A 233 -19.63 2.53 -28.31
CA ASN A 233 -21.04 2.89 -28.11
C ASN A 233 -21.49 2.84 -26.64
N LYS A 234 -20.94 1.92 -25.85
CA LYS A 234 -21.23 1.79 -24.42
C LYS A 234 -20.03 1.19 -23.68
N TYR A 235 -20.06 1.24 -22.35
CA TYR A 235 -19.11 0.48 -21.55
C TYR A 235 -19.46 -1.00 -21.54
N ALA A 236 -18.44 -1.86 -21.62
CA ALA A 236 -18.53 -3.31 -21.58
C ALA A 236 -17.29 -3.92 -20.90
N LEU A 237 -17.35 -5.20 -20.54
CA LEU A 237 -16.18 -5.93 -20.06
C LEU A 237 -15.27 -6.28 -21.23
N LYS A 238 -13.96 -6.07 -21.04
CA LYS A 238 -12.94 -6.52 -21.99
C LYS A 238 -11.74 -7.10 -21.27
N THR A 239 -11.31 -8.27 -21.73
CA THR A 239 -10.14 -8.99 -21.21
C THR A 239 -8.93 -8.73 -22.10
N TYR A 240 -7.79 -8.50 -21.47
CA TYR A 240 -6.49 -8.27 -22.12
C TYR A 240 -5.51 -9.33 -21.64
N GLN A 241 -4.79 -9.92 -22.58
CA GLN A 241 -3.68 -10.82 -22.29
C GLN A 241 -2.39 -10.01 -22.10
N ARG A 242 -1.42 -10.56 -21.36
CA ARG A 242 -0.15 -9.86 -21.09
C ARG A 242 0.66 -9.50 -22.35
N ASN A 243 0.46 -10.21 -23.46
CA ASN A 243 1.06 -9.90 -24.76
C ASN A 243 0.30 -8.89 -25.61
N ASP A 244 -0.86 -8.40 -25.17
CA ASP A 244 -1.55 -7.30 -25.83
C ASP A 244 -0.87 -5.97 -25.43
N PRO A 245 -0.29 -5.19 -26.36
CA PRO A 245 0.31 -3.89 -26.04
C PRO A 245 -0.63 -2.94 -25.31
N LYS A 246 -1.95 -3.13 -25.45
CA LYS A 246 -2.97 -2.32 -24.78
C LYS A 246 -3.07 -2.56 -23.28
N ILE A 247 -2.43 -3.60 -22.72
CA ILE A 247 -2.52 -3.96 -21.31
C ILE A 247 -1.55 -3.18 -20.43
N THR A 248 -0.38 -2.76 -20.93
CA THR A 248 0.72 -2.26 -20.09
C THR A 248 0.34 -1.03 -19.25
N PRO A 249 -0.50 -0.08 -19.70
CA PRO A 249 -0.97 1.02 -18.84
C PRO A 249 -1.93 0.56 -17.75
N MET A 250 -2.63 -0.56 -17.96
CA MET A 250 -3.64 -1.07 -17.03
C MET A 250 -3.02 -1.85 -15.86
N LEU A 251 -1.79 -2.34 -16.01
CA LEU A 251 -1.08 -3.12 -14.99
C LEU A 251 -0.79 -2.30 -13.71
N ALA A 252 -0.53 -1.00 -13.86
CA ALA A 252 -0.43 -0.02 -12.78
C ALA A 252 -1.11 1.29 -13.23
N ASN A 253 -2.34 1.49 -12.79
CA ASN A 253 -3.27 2.44 -13.43
C ASN A 253 -3.77 3.56 -12.51
N LEU A 254 -3.35 3.62 -11.25
CA LEU A 254 -3.76 4.65 -10.28
C LEU A 254 -5.28 4.76 -10.06
N GLY A 255 -6.06 3.74 -10.41
CA GLY A 255 -7.51 3.75 -10.39
C GLY A 255 -8.15 4.51 -11.55
N ARG A 256 -7.39 4.88 -12.60
CA ARG A 256 -7.90 5.48 -13.85
C ARG A 256 -8.64 4.45 -14.73
N CYS A 257 -8.50 3.16 -14.41
CA CYS A 257 -9.19 2.05 -15.05
C CYS A 257 -9.92 1.20 -13.98
N PHE A 258 -11.15 0.78 -14.25
CA PHE A 258 -11.88 -0.13 -13.37
C PHE A 258 -11.63 -1.59 -13.76
N ILE A 259 -10.75 -2.25 -13.03
CA ILE A 259 -10.48 -3.69 -13.15
C ILE A 259 -11.49 -4.48 -12.32
N THR A 260 -12.08 -5.52 -12.90
CA THR A 260 -13.04 -6.41 -12.23
C THR A 260 -12.42 -7.74 -11.82
N SER A 261 -11.44 -8.25 -12.59
CA SER A 261 -10.69 -9.46 -12.25
C SER A 261 -9.30 -9.45 -12.89
N VAL A 262 -8.39 -10.21 -12.29
CA VAL A 262 -7.00 -10.38 -12.76
C VAL A 262 -6.61 -11.84 -12.67
N THR A 263 -5.75 -12.29 -13.58
CA THR A 263 -5.03 -13.55 -13.49
C THR A 263 -3.54 -13.25 -13.37
N MET A 264 -2.88 -13.89 -12.40
CA MET A 264 -1.49 -13.62 -12.05
C MET A 264 -0.70 -14.94 -11.96
N GLN A 265 0.54 -14.95 -12.41
CA GLN A 265 1.43 -16.10 -12.22
C GLN A 265 1.81 -16.27 -10.74
N ALA A 266 2.10 -17.50 -10.35
CA ALA A 266 2.61 -17.84 -9.02
C ALA A 266 3.74 -18.85 -9.13
N GLY A 267 4.77 -18.68 -8.31
CA GLY A 267 5.86 -19.65 -8.19
C GLY A 267 5.60 -20.61 -7.03
N PRO A 268 6.48 -21.61 -6.84
CA PRO A 268 6.41 -22.51 -5.70
C PRO A 268 6.57 -21.74 -4.39
N ASN A 269 5.78 -22.10 -3.37
CA ASN A 269 5.90 -21.50 -2.05
C ASN A 269 7.27 -21.84 -1.44
N VAL A 270 7.77 -20.93 -0.61
CA VAL A 270 9.06 -21.08 0.08
C VAL A 270 8.88 -20.99 1.58
N ARG A 271 9.67 -21.78 2.31
CA ARG A 271 9.89 -21.56 3.73
C ARG A 271 10.93 -20.45 3.89
N GLN A 272 10.66 -19.52 4.79
CA GLN A 272 11.47 -18.32 4.96
C GLN A 272 11.64 -18.02 6.45
N ARG A 273 12.87 -17.70 6.81
CA ARG A 273 13.25 -17.16 8.12
C ARG A 273 13.09 -15.64 8.10
N CYS A 274 12.68 -15.03 9.20
CA CYS A 274 12.77 -13.60 9.43
C CYS A 274 13.50 -13.36 10.76
N GLN A 275 14.62 -12.64 10.70
CA GLN A 275 15.41 -12.25 11.86
C GLN A 275 15.29 -10.75 12.10
N SER A 276 15.14 -10.37 13.36
CA SER A 276 15.14 -8.98 13.81
C SER A 276 16.39 -8.66 14.62
N PHE A 277 16.99 -7.51 14.34
CA PHE A 277 18.13 -6.95 15.05
C PHE A 277 17.78 -5.56 15.55
N THR A 278 18.09 -5.27 16.82
CA THR A 278 17.91 -3.95 17.45
C THR A 278 19.19 -3.47 18.12
N ASP A 279 20.32 -4.11 17.82
CA ASP A 279 21.61 -3.96 18.47
C ASP A 279 22.70 -3.41 17.52
N ILE A 280 22.31 -2.92 16.33
CA ILE A 280 23.18 -2.35 15.31
C ILE A 280 23.01 -0.83 15.33
N GLY A 281 24.10 -0.08 15.49
CA GLY A 281 24.05 1.38 15.41
C GLY A 281 23.74 1.85 14.00
N TRP A 282 22.97 2.93 13.82
CA TRP A 282 22.54 3.38 12.49
C TRP A 282 23.71 3.72 11.56
N ARG A 283 24.84 4.21 12.10
CA ARG A 283 26.06 4.49 11.32
C ARG A 283 26.77 3.22 10.84
N GLU A 284 26.65 2.12 11.58
CA GLU A 284 27.14 0.80 11.16
C GLU A 284 26.19 0.23 10.08
N LEU A 285 24.88 0.24 10.34
CA LEU A 285 23.88 -0.32 9.43
C LEU A 285 23.84 0.42 8.10
N PHE A 286 23.86 1.75 8.14
CA PHE A 286 23.82 2.65 6.97
C PHE A 286 25.21 3.19 6.63
N GLY A 287 26.24 2.39 6.88
CA GLY A 287 27.63 2.73 6.54
C GLY A 287 27.84 2.89 5.03
N PRO A 288 28.90 3.60 4.62
CA PRO A 288 29.23 3.77 3.21
C PRO A 288 29.57 2.43 2.55
N LYS A 289 29.56 2.41 1.21
CA LYS A 289 29.86 1.22 0.41
C LYS A 289 31.18 0.55 0.84
N GLY A 290 31.12 -0.75 1.09
CA GLY A 290 32.28 -1.57 1.47
C GLY A 290 32.69 -1.44 2.93
N ALA A 291 31.91 -0.74 3.77
CA ALA A 291 32.23 -0.60 5.19
C ALA A 291 32.29 -1.96 5.93
N PRO A 292 33.16 -2.09 6.96
CA PRO A 292 33.16 -3.25 7.84
C PRO A 292 31.89 -3.30 8.71
N GLY A 293 31.66 -4.41 9.43
CA GLY A 293 30.50 -4.56 10.31
C GLY A 293 29.23 -5.02 9.60
N ARG A 294 28.09 -4.89 10.30
CA ARG A 294 26.76 -5.39 9.90
C ARG A 294 25.99 -4.34 9.09
N THR A 295 26.45 -4.12 7.85
CA THR A 295 25.88 -3.13 6.94
C THR A 295 24.63 -3.65 6.21
N PHE A 296 23.74 -2.74 5.81
CA PHE A 296 22.52 -3.07 5.06
C PHE A 296 22.83 -3.82 3.75
N GLU A 297 23.87 -3.41 3.02
CA GLU A 297 24.28 -4.07 1.77
C GLU A 297 24.71 -5.53 1.97
N LYS A 298 25.31 -5.87 3.12
CA LYS A 298 25.70 -7.26 3.42
C LYS A 298 24.49 -8.13 3.71
N PHE A 299 23.51 -7.62 4.46
CA PHE A 299 22.25 -8.33 4.65
C PHE A 299 21.52 -8.57 3.32
N ILE A 300 21.54 -7.59 2.41
CA ILE A 300 21.01 -7.76 1.04
C ILE A 300 21.83 -8.78 0.23
N ALA A 301 23.16 -8.78 0.32
CA ALA A 301 23.99 -9.75 -0.38
C ALA A 301 23.74 -11.19 0.13
N GLU A 302 23.70 -11.37 1.44
CA GLU A 302 23.57 -12.68 2.10
C GLU A 302 22.15 -13.26 2.02
N SER A 303 21.12 -12.42 2.17
CA SER A 303 19.73 -12.88 2.33
C SER A 303 18.76 -12.32 1.27
N GLY A 304 19.16 -11.28 0.55
CA GLY A 304 18.34 -10.63 -0.49
C GLY A 304 17.24 -9.73 0.08
N ARG A 305 16.57 -10.12 1.17
CA ARG A 305 15.42 -9.38 1.70
C ARG A 305 15.76 -8.66 2.99
N ALA A 306 15.52 -7.37 3.05
CA ALA A 306 15.79 -6.58 4.23
C ALA A 306 14.94 -5.31 4.32
N GLU A 307 14.61 -4.93 5.55
CA GLU A 307 13.96 -3.66 5.87
C GLU A 307 14.46 -3.12 7.21
N ALA A 308 14.82 -1.85 7.26
CA ALA A 308 15.17 -1.14 8.48
C ALA A 308 14.08 -0.13 8.86
N ILE A 309 13.65 -0.15 10.12
CA ILE A 309 12.78 0.87 10.73
C ILE A 309 13.61 1.62 11.77
N TRP A 310 13.92 2.88 11.49
CA TRP A 310 14.74 3.73 12.36
C TRP A 310 13.89 4.82 13.02
N TYR A 311 13.58 4.61 14.30
CA TYR A 311 12.80 5.56 15.09
C TYR A 311 13.54 6.90 15.29
N PRO A 312 12.82 8.03 15.32
CA PRO A 312 13.45 9.35 15.38
C PRO A 312 14.18 9.54 16.70
N PHE A 313 15.33 10.20 16.67
CA PHE A 313 16.18 10.45 17.85
C PHE A 313 16.66 9.18 18.57
N THR A 314 16.80 8.05 17.85
CA THR A 314 17.35 6.79 18.40
C THR A 314 18.68 6.42 17.73
N ASP A 315 19.53 5.68 18.44
CA ASP A 315 20.84 5.25 17.91
C ASP A 315 20.77 3.99 17.05
N LYS A 316 19.76 3.12 17.27
CA LYS A 316 19.72 1.77 16.72
C LYS A 316 18.38 1.50 16.01
N PRO A 317 18.39 1.22 14.70
CA PRO A 317 17.19 0.79 13.99
C PRO A 317 16.71 -0.59 14.42
N TRP A 318 15.45 -0.91 14.13
CA TRP A 318 14.94 -2.28 14.03
C TRP A 318 15.14 -2.78 12.60
N MET A 319 16.14 -3.64 12.43
CA MET A 319 16.47 -4.27 11.15
C MET A 319 15.81 -5.65 11.05
N LYS A 320 15.03 -5.88 9.99
CA LYS A 320 14.44 -7.17 9.64
C LYS A 320 15.15 -7.75 8.43
N VAL A 321 15.51 -9.02 8.48
CA VAL A 321 16.20 -9.74 7.39
C VAL A 321 15.45 -11.03 7.12
N TRP A 322 15.08 -11.29 5.87
CA TRP A 322 14.46 -12.55 5.48
C TRP A 322 15.38 -13.40 4.63
N SER A 323 15.53 -14.67 5.00
CA SER A 323 16.36 -15.64 4.28
C SER A 323 15.52 -16.85 3.92
N ASN A 324 15.55 -17.28 2.66
CA ASN A 324 14.90 -18.53 2.26
C ASN A 324 15.62 -19.72 2.91
N SER A 325 14.88 -20.75 3.31
CA SER A 325 15.49 -21.98 3.81
C SER A 325 16.30 -22.68 2.72
N PRO A 326 17.49 -23.22 3.04
CA PRO A 326 18.37 -23.84 2.05
C PRO A 326 17.85 -25.20 1.55
N THR A 327 16.94 -25.85 2.28
CA THR A 327 16.36 -27.14 1.93
C THR A 327 14.91 -26.97 1.51
N LYS A 328 14.58 -27.49 0.32
CA LYS A 328 13.20 -27.53 -0.19
C LYS A 328 12.33 -28.37 0.76
N PRO A 329 11.14 -27.90 1.18
CA PRO A 329 10.21 -28.71 1.94
C PRO A 329 9.87 -29.99 1.17
N ASP A 330 9.89 -31.14 1.84
CA ASP A 330 9.51 -32.42 1.23
C ASP A 330 8.08 -32.32 0.66
N THR A 331 7.93 -32.63 -0.62
CA THR A 331 6.65 -32.61 -1.36
C THR A 331 5.74 -33.79 -0.99
N SER A 332 6.20 -34.73 -0.15
CA SER A 332 5.50 -35.97 0.19
C SER A 332 4.42 -35.85 1.27
N ASN A 333 4.28 -34.71 1.96
CA ASN A 333 3.24 -34.53 2.98
C ASN A 333 1.90 -34.19 2.33
N GLU A 334 1.13 -35.24 2.03
CA GLU A 334 -0.27 -35.16 1.61
C GLU A 334 -1.13 -34.35 2.60
N LEU A 335 -1.95 -33.44 2.06
CA LEU A 335 -2.99 -32.73 2.81
C LEU A 335 -4.04 -33.74 3.32
N GLY A 336 -4.26 -33.83 4.64
CA GLY A 336 -5.41 -34.56 5.16
C GLY A 336 -5.43 -34.91 6.65
N SER A 337 -4.30 -34.83 7.37
CA SER A 337 -4.27 -35.14 8.80
C SER A 337 -4.46 -33.90 9.68
N LEU A 338 -5.35 -34.01 10.67
CA LEU A 338 -5.53 -33.08 11.78
C LEU A 338 -4.17 -32.79 12.46
N GLY A 339 -3.57 -31.67 12.10
CA GLY A 339 -2.31 -31.19 12.66
C GLY A 339 -1.31 -30.85 11.56
N SER A 340 -1.32 -29.61 11.10
CA SER A 340 -0.24 -29.01 10.30
C SER A 340 1.02 -28.80 11.15
N ALA A 341 1.53 -29.85 11.79
CA ALA A 341 2.93 -29.92 12.18
C ALA A 341 3.71 -30.02 10.86
N GLY A 342 3.82 -28.89 10.17
CA GLY A 342 4.42 -28.79 8.85
C GLY A 342 5.85 -29.31 8.91
N SER A 343 6.31 -29.87 7.80
CA SER A 343 7.71 -30.30 7.67
C SER A 343 8.64 -29.23 8.24
N LEU A 344 9.44 -29.61 9.26
CA LEU A 344 10.47 -28.78 9.88
C LEU A 344 11.79 -28.82 9.08
N VAL A 345 11.79 -29.49 7.92
CA VAL A 345 12.94 -29.55 7.02
C VAL A 345 13.36 -28.13 6.65
N GLY A 346 14.63 -27.84 6.87
CA GLY A 346 15.22 -26.53 6.59
C GLY A 346 14.94 -25.44 7.62
N LYS A 347 14.24 -25.73 8.73
CA LYS A 347 14.09 -24.79 9.83
C LYS A 347 15.41 -24.65 10.60
N PRO A 348 15.97 -23.44 10.77
CA PRO A 348 17.11 -23.24 11.66
C PRO A 348 16.75 -23.65 13.10
N PRO A 349 17.66 -24.30 13.85
CA PRO A 349 17.37 -24.78 15.20
C PRO A 349 16.88 -23.67 16.14
N GLN A 350 17.42 -22.46 16.00
CA GLN A 350 17.13 -21.29 16.85
C GLN A 350 15.79 -20.62 16.51
N SER A 351 15.29 -20.80 15.29
CA SER A 351 14.07 -20.11 14.85
C SER A 351 12.81 -20.74 15.43
N ARG A 352 11.89 -19.89 15.89
CA ARG A 352 10.53 -20.32 16.27
C ARG A 352 9.68 -20.51 15.02
N GLU A 353 9.03 -21.67 14.87
CA GLU A 353 8.06 -21.85 13.78
C GLU A 353 6.82 -20.97 14.02
N VAL A 354 6.34 -20.35 12.94
CA VAL A 354 5.07 -19.63 12.87
C VAL A 354 4.19 -20.26 11.80
N THR A 355 2.88 -20.33 12.07
CA THR A 355 1.87 -20.92 11.18
C THR A 355 0.83 -19.90 10.70
N GLY A 356 1.08 -18.61 11.00
CA GLY A 356 0.24 -17.50 10.58
C GLY A 356 1.01 -16.17 10.54
N PRO A 357 0.46 -15.18 9.82
CA PRO A 357 1.06 -13.85 9.69
C PRO A 357 0.91 -12.98 10.94
N TYR A 358 1.51 -11.79 10.90
CA TYR A 358 1.40 -10.73 11.91
C TYR A 358 1.99 -11.10 13.28
N ASN A 359 3.27 -11.46 13.25
CA ASN A 359 3.99 -11.98 14.41
C ASN A 359 4.55 -10.90 15.36
N TYR A 360 4.35 -9.61 15.07
CA TYR A 360 4.82 -8.49 15.89
C TYR A 360 3.67 -7.84 16.68
N ILE A 361 3.12 -8.57 17.65
CA ILE A 361 1.93 -8.12 18.39
C ILE A 361 2.09 -6.75 19.08
N PHE A 362 3.32 -6.38 19.44
CA PHE A 362 3.66 -5.13 20.13
C PHE A 362 3.63 -3.92 19.19
N SER A 363 3.74 -4.10 17.88
CA SER A 363 3.58 -3.01 16.90
C SER A 363 2.11 -2.82 16.50
N ASP A 364 1.33 -3.91 16.49
CA ASP A 364 -0.09 -3.88 16.14
C ASP A 364 -1.00 -3.40 17.30
N ASN A 365 -0.49 -3.40 18.54
CA ASN A 365 -1.21 -3.03 19.75
C ASN A 365 -0.29 -2.22 20.68
N LEU A 366 -0.51 -0.90 20.73
CA LEU A 366 0.33 -0.01 21.55
C LEU A 366 -0.18 0.06 23.00
N PRO A 367 0.71 0.01 24.01
CA PRO A 367 0.35 0.20 25.41
C PRO A 367 0.00 1.67 25.73
N GLU A 368 -0.71 1.88 26.84
CA GLU A 368 -1.23 3.18 27.30
C GLU A 368 -0.19 4.31 27.30
N PRO A 369 1.06 4.13 27.83
CA PRO A 369 2.04 5.20 27.83
C PRO A 369 2.42 5.71 26.44
N LEU A 370 2.41 4.85 25.41
CA LEU A 370 2.66 5.29 24.04
C LEU A 370 1.44 6.02 23.46
N THR A 371 0.22 5.53 23.74
CA THR A 371 -0.99 6.23 23.30
C THR A 371 -1.17 7.58 23.99
N ASP A 372 -0.70 7.75 25.23
CA ASP A 372 -0.68 9.03 25.93
C ASP A 372 0.30 10.02 25.28
N MET A 373 1.50 9.56 24.91
CA MET A 373 2.45 10.38 24.14
C MET A 373 1.86 10.83 22.81
N ILE A 374 1.19 9.91 22.09
CA ILE A 374 0.48 10.23 20.84
C ILE A 374 -0.64 11.24 21.09
N GLY A 375 -1.44 11.05 22.14
CA GLY A 375 -2.49 11.99 22.55
C GLY A 375 -1.94 13.38 22.83
N ALA A 376 -0.81 13.47 23.53
CA ALA A 376 -0.15 14.74 23.81
C ALA A 376 0.45 15.41 22.56
N ILE A 377 1.05 14.63 21.65
CA ILE A 377 1.52 15.13 20.34
C ILE A 377 0.34 15.72 19.55
N ASN A 378 -0.78 14.99 19.45
CA ASN A 378 -2.00 15.44 18.79
C ASN A 378 -2.63 16.67 19.47
N ALA A 379 -2.43 16.83 20.79
CA ALA A 379 -2.85 18.00 21.55
C ALA A 379 -1.90 19.22 21.41
N GLY A 380 -0.94 19.17 20.48
CA GLY A 380 -0.05 20.29 20.18
C GLY A 380 1.28 20.28 20.92
N ASN A 381 1.76 19.13 21.39
CA ASN A 381 3.06 18.99 22.08
C ASN A 381 4.10 18.22 21.24
N PRO A 382 4.53 18.73 20.07
CA PRO A 382 5.45 18.02 19.20
C PRO A 382 6.86 17.84 19.81
N GLY A 383 7.21 18.63 20.84
CA GLY A 383 8.46 18.49 21.60
C GLY A 383 8.63 17.17 22.34
N ILE A 384 7.61 16.30 22.35
CA ILE A 384 7.67 14.94 22.88
C ILE A 384 8.41 13.99 21.93
N ALA A 385 8.63 14.35 20.66
CA ALA A 385 9.24 13.47 19.66
C ALA A 385 10.57 12.79 20.10
N PRO A 386 11.52 13.49 20.78
CA PRO A 386 12.75 12.86 21.29
C PRO A 386 12.56 11.87 22.44
N LEU A 387 11.37 11.80 23.03
CA LEU A 387 10.99 10.76 24.01
C LEU A 387 10.17 9.65 23.35
N PHE A 388 9.28 10.03 22.42
CA PHE A 388 8.42 9.08 21.71
C PHE A 388 9.22 8.09 20.86
N GLY A 389 10.21 8.55 20.09
CA GLY A 389 11.06 7.68 19.30
C GLY A 389 11.79 6.60 20.11
N PRO A 390 12.53 6.96 21.18
CA PRO A 390 13.12 6.00 22.11
C PRO A 390 12.10 5.05 22.76
N ALA A 391 10.91 5.54 23.12
CA ALA A 391 9.86 4.69 23.69
C ALA A 391 9.36 3.64 22.69
N MET A 392 9.17 4.01 21.42
CA MET A 392 8.83 3.07 20.34
C MET A 392 9.94 2.03 20.10
N TYR A 393 11.22 2.45 20.14
CA TYR A 393 12.35 1.54 20.05
C TYR A 393 12.38 0.52 21.21
N GLU A 394 12.21 0.97 22.45
CA GLU A 394 12.22 0.07 23.61
C GLU A 394 11.03 -0.91 23.60
N ILE A 395 9.83 -0.47 23.19
CA ILE A 395 8.68 -1.39 23.01
C ILE A 395 8.97 -2.43 21.93
N THR A 396 9.63 -2.04 20.83
CA THR A 396 10.03 -2.97 19.78
C THR A 396 11.01 -4.01 20.31
N LYS A 397 12.10 -3.56 20.94
CA LYS A 397 13.15 -4.43 21.48
C LYS A 397 12.63 -5.38 22.55
N LEU A 398 11.90 -4.86 23.54
CA LEU A 398 11.32 -5.66 24.62
C LEU A 398 10.21 -6.59 24.09
N GLY A 399 9.39 -6.10 23.17
CA GLY A 399 8.32 -6.87 22.55
C GLY A 399 8.82 -8.05 21.72
N LEU A 400 9.89 -7.85 20.93
CA LEU A 400 10.56 -8.93 20.19
C LEU A 400 11.09 -10.01 21.14
N ALA A 401 11.73 -9.61 22.25
CA ALA A 401 12.27 -10.54 23.23
C ALA A 401 11.16 -11.29 23.97
N ALA A 402 10.16 -10.57 24.48
CA ALA A 402 9.06 -11.13 25.27
C ALA A 402 8.20 -12.13 24.48
N THR A 403 8.06 -11.93 23.18
CA THR A 403 7.25 -12.78 22.29
C THR A 403 8.08 -13.82 21.52
N ASN A 404 9.39 -13.88 21.79
CA ASN A 404 10.35 -14.70 21.07
C ASN A 404 10.19 -14.53 19.53
N ALA A 405 10.11 -13.29 19.08
CA ALA A 405 9.89 -12.90 17.68
C ALA A 405 11.15 -12.34 17.01
N ASN A 406 12.31 -12.35 17.68
CA ASN A 406 13.58 -11.98 17.07
C ASN A 406 14.02 -12.93 15.94
N ASP A 407 13.56 -14.18 15.97
CA ASP A 407 13.93 -15.19 14.97
C ASP A 407 12.76 -16.15 14.73
N ILE A 408 12.01 -15.87 13.68
CA ILE A 408 10.82 -16.65 13.29
C ILE A 408 11.03 -17.32 11.94
N TRP A 409 10.28 -18.39 11.70
CA TRP A 409 10.35 -19.15 10.47
C TRP A 409 8.99 -19.72 10.10
N GLY A 410 8.58 -19.56 8.85
CA GLY A 410 7.26 -19.97 8.39
C GLY A 410 7.19 -20.07 6.88
N TRP A 411 5.97 -20.21 6.36
CA TRP A 411 5.75 -20.00 4.92
C TRP A 411 5.91 -18.52 4.58
N SER A 412 6.22 -18.22 3.32
CA SER A 412 6.45 -16.86 2.81
C SER A 412 5.47 -15.82 3.37
N LYS A 413 4.16 -16.05 3.25
CA LYS A 413 3.13 -15.11 3.73
C LYS A 413 3.19 -14.87 5.25
N ASP A 414 3.54 -15.90 6.03
CA ASP A 414 3.50 -15.86 7.49
C ASP A 414 4.60 -14.97 8.08
N VAL A 415 5.68 -14.75 7.31
CA VAL A 415 6.78 -13.89 7.70
C VAL A 415 6.87 -12.58 6.91
N GLN A 416 6.23 -12.48 5.74
CA GLN A 416 6.18 -11.24 4.96
C GLN A 416 4.97 -10.35 5.27
N PHE A 417 3.84 -10.91 5.75
CA PHE A 417 2.74 -10.11 6.28
C PHE A 417 2.96 -9.83 7.76
N TYR A 418 3.29 -8.58 8.08
CA TYR A 418 3.66 -8.17 9.43
C TYR A 418 3.06 -6.83 9.87
N ILE A 419 2.22 -6.18 9.06
CA ILE A 419 1.50 -4.95 9.43
C ILE A 419 -0.01 -5.21 9.46
N LYS A 420 -0.65 -5.08 10.62
CA LYS A 420 -2.12 -5.01 10.70
C LYS A 420 -2.63 -3.58 10.52
N ALA A 421 -3.87 -3.46 10.08
CA ALA A 421 -4.57 -2.17 9.97
C ALA A 421 -4.74 -1.42 11.31
N THR A 422 -4.50 -2.10 12.45
CA THR A 422 -4.52 -1.53 13.81
C THR A 422 -3.22 -0.84 14.21
N THR A 423 -2.14 -0.96 13.42
CA THR A 423 -0.90 -0.21 13.67
C THR A 423 -1.16 1.30 13.73
N LEU A 424 -0.21 2.04 14.32
CA LEU A 424 -0.28 3.48 14.47
C LEU A 424 -0.56 4.15 13.12
N ARG A 425 -1.59 5.01 13.07
CA ARG A 425 -1.92 5.78 11.86
C ARG A 425 -0.85 6.85 11.63
N LEU A 426 -0.20 6.76 10.48
CA LEU A 426 0.88 7.65 10.06
C LEU A 426 0.62 8.14 8.63
N THR A 427 1.23 9.26 8.27
CA THR A 427 1.39 9.71 6.89
C THR A 427 2.85 9.57 6.49
N GLU A 428 3.12 9.51 5.18
CA GLU A 428 4.47 9.23 4.68
C GLU A 428 4.89 10.16 3.55
N GLY A 429 6.18 10.53 3.54
CA GLY A 429 6.88 11.09 2.39
C GLY A 429 8.02 10.19 1.92
N GLY A 430 8.73 10.63 0.88
CA GLY A 430 9.90 9.95 0.32
C GLY A 430 9.63 9.35 -1.05
N GLY A 431 10.25 8.21 -1.36
CA GLY A 431 9.98 7.52 -2.63
C GLY A 431 11.02 6.45 -2.99
N ALA A 432 11.06 6.10 -4.26
CA ALA A 432 11.98 5.10 -4.81
C ALA A 432 13.19 5.75 -5.49
N VAL A 433 14.37 5.22 -5.22
CA VAL A 433 15.58 5.46 -6.00
C VAL A 433 15.84 4.22 -6.85
N ILE A 434 15.76 4.36 -8.17
CA ILE A 434 16.04 3.30 -9.13
C ILE A 434 17.51 3.41 -9.53
N THR A 435 18.28 2.35 -9.31
CA THR A 435 19.74 2.33 -9.44
C THR A 435 20.23 0.90 -9.64
N SER A 436 21.54 0.71 -9.85
CA SER A 436 22.19 -0.60 -9.75
C SER A 436 22.26 -1.11 -8.31
N ARG A 437 22.18 -2.44 -8.12
CA ARG A 437 22.33 -3.13 -6.84
C ARG A 437 23.61 -2.76 -6.10
N ALA A 438 24.70 -2.54 -6.85
CA ALA A 438 25.99 -2.15 -6.29
C ALA A 438 26.02 -0.74 -5.66
N ASN A 439 24.94 0.03 -5.80
CA ASN A 439 24.81 1.39 -5.27
C ASN A 439 23.93 1.47 -4.00
N ILE A 440 23.39 0.35 -3.52
CA ILE A 440 22.48 0.31 -2.37
C ILE A 440 23.08 1.02 -1.14
N ALA A 441 24.33 0.71 -0.78
CA ALA A 441 24.98 1.33 0.37
C ALA A 441 25.14 2.84 0.21
N THR A 442 25.59 3.31 -0.96
CA THR A 442 25.76 4.75 -1.23
C THR A 442 24.45 5.50 -1.06
N VAL A 443 23.37 5.03 -1.70
CA VAL A 443 22.06 5.68 -1.65
C VAL A 443 21.54 5.75 -0.22
N ILE A 444 21.59 4.64 0.52
CA ILE A 444 21.12 4.59 1.91
C ILE A 444 21.97 5.46 2.83
N HIS A 445 23.29 5.45 2.65
CA HIS A 445 24.24 6.25 3.43
C HIS A 445 23.96 7.75 3.28
N ASP A 446 23.86 8.22 2.03
CA ASP A 446 23.60 9.63 1.71
C ASP A 446 22.30 10.11 2.35
N PHE A 447 21.22 9.33 2.19
CA PHE A 447 19.92 9.67 2.77
C PHE A 447 19.94 9.67 4.30
N ALA A 448 20.52 8.65 4.93
CA ALA A 448 20.58 8.56 6.39
C ALA A 448 21.35 9.73 7.01
N HIS A 449 22.48 10.12 6.39
CA HIS A 449 23.25 11.29 6.82
C HIS A 449 22.49 12.59 6.63
N TRP A 450 21.93 12.83 5.46
CA TRP A 450 21.11 14.01 5.19
C TRP A 450 19.94 14.11 6.19
N PHE A 451 19.20 13.02 6.37
CA PHE A 451 18.06 12.97 7.30
C PHE A 451 18.50 13.29 8.74
N ASN A 452 19.58 12.68 9.23
CA ASN A 452 20.10 12.93 10.57
C ASN A 452 20.50 14.40 10.76
N GLU A 453 21.17 14.99 9.77
CA GLU A 453 21.53 16.41 9.81
C GLU A 453 20.31 17.32 9.87
N ARG A 454 19.25 17.00 9.10
CA ARG A 454 18.04 17.81 9.08
C ARG A 454 17.23 17.68 10.37
N ILE A 455 17.01 16.47 10.88
CA ILE A 455 16.23 16.28 12.12
C ILE A 455 16.90 16.99 13.31
N GLU A 456 18.23 16.97 13.40
CA GLU A 456 18.97 17.71 14.43
C GLU A 456 19.00 19.22 14.17
N PHE A 457 19.04 19.67 12.91
CA PHE A 457 18.89 21.09 12.55
C PHE A 457 17.55 21.66 13.04
N TYR A 458 16.44 20.97 12.79
CA TYR A 458 15.14 21.41 13.27
C TYR A 458 15.06 21.36 14.80
N ARG A 459 15.61 20.30 15.43
CA ARG A 459 15.68 20.20 16.89
C ARG A 459 16.44 21.37 17.52
N ALA A 460 17.56 21.80 16.94
CA ALA A 460 18.34 22.94 17.42
C ALA A 460 17.57 24.26 17.39
N LYS A 461 16.52 24.35 16.57
CA LYS A 461 15.59 25.49 16.50
C LYS A 461 14.35 25.30 17.38
N GLY A 462 14.28 24.25 18.19
CA GLY A 462 13.10 23.89 18.98
C GLY A 462 11.91 23.40 18.15
N GLN A 463 12.16 22.94 16.91
CA GLN A 463 11.14 22.45 15.99
C GLN A 463 11.21 20.91 15.89
N PHE A 464 10.06 20.24 15.86
CA PHE A 464 9.97 18.78 15.85
C PHE A 464 9.03 18.28 14.75
N PRO A 465 9.37 18.50 13.47
CA PRO A 465 8.53 18.07 12.35
C PRO A 465 8.48 16.55 12.15
N LEU A 466 9.34 15.80 12.86
CA LEU A 466 9.62 14.39 12.64
C LEU A 466 9.44 13.60 13.92
N ASN A 467 8.37 12.81 13.99
CA ASN A 467 8.01 11.98 15.14
C ASN A 467 7.65 10.53 14.78
N GLY A 468 7.66 10.15 13.50
CA GLY A 468 7.64 8.77 13.05
C GLY A 468 9.00 8.30 12.54
N PRO A 469 9.15 6.99 12.25
CA PRO A 469 10.41 6.42 11.82
C PRO A 469 10.78 6.76 10.37
N VAL A 470 12.06 6.63 10.06
CA VAL A 470 12.54 6.34 8.71
C VAL A 470 12.33 4.85 8.43
N GLU A 471 11.82 4.52 7.24
CA GLU A 471 11.71 3.14 6.76
C GLU A 471 12.49 2.96 5.45
N ILE A 472 13.37 1.96 5.42
CA ILE A 472 14.24 1.67 4.28
C ILE A 472 14.11 0.21 3.89
N ARG A 473 13.75 -0.07 2.63
CA ARG A 473 13.81 -1.42 2.04
C ARG A 473 14.23 -1.37 0.59
N CYS A 474 14.60 -2.53 0.04
CA CYS A 474 14.86 -2.70 -1.39
C CYS A 474 13.97 -3.77 -1.99
N CYS A 475 13.62 -3.62 -3.26
CA CYS A 475 13.10 -4.72 -4.07
C CYS A 475 13.68 -4.67 -5.50
N GLY A 476 13.35 -5.67 -6.31
CA GLY A 476 13.70 -5.68 -7.73
C GLY A 476 12.82 -4.74 -8.55
N LEU A 477 13.10 -4.69 -9.85
CA LEU A 477 12.26 -4.01 -10.84
C LEU A 477 11.30 -5.00 -11.52
N ASP A 478 10.35 -4.49 -12.30
CA ASP A 478 9.41 -5.30 -13.09
C ASP A 478 10.12 -5.93 -14.29
N GLN A 479 11.00 -6.91 -14.02
CA GLN A 479 11.85 -7.53 -15.01
C GLN A 479 11.03 -8.34 -16.01
N PRO A 480 11.21 -8.15 -17.34
CA PRO A 480 10.54 -8.97 -18.34
C PRO A 480 10.86 -10.45 -18.23
N ALA A 481 12.07 -10.80 -17.78
CA ALA A 481 12.54 -12.18 -17.61
C ALA A 481 11.74 -12.96 -16.54
N ASP A 482 11.11 -12.27 -15.60
CA ASP A 482 10.28 -12.91 -14.57
C ASP A 482 8.95 -13.43 -15.16
N VAL A 483 8.47 -12.83 -16.25
CA VAL A 483 7.16 -13.11 -16.84
C VAL A 483 7.21 -14.39 -17.68
N GLN A 484 6.52 -15.43 -17.23
CA GLN A 484 6.58 -16.77 -17.83
C GLN A 484 5.50 -17.02 -18.91
N VAL A 485 4.89 -15.94 -19.42
CA VAL A 485 3.92 -15.95 -20.51
C VAL A 485 4.34 -14.92 -21.57
N PRO A 486 3.88 -15.03 -22.83
CA PRO A 486 4.08 -13.96 -23.81
C PRO A 486 3.67 -12.60 -23.23
N SER A 487 4.53 -11.59 -23.39
CA SER A 487 4.37 -10.29 -22.76
C SER A 487 4.72 -9.15 -23.71
N ALA A 488 3.93 -8.07 -23.65
CA ALA A 488 4.20 -6.83 -24.37
C ALA A 488 5.15 -5.91 -23.58
N GLY A 489 5.45 -6.22 -22.32
CA GLY A 489 6.37 -5.45 -21.50
C GLY A 489 5.97 -5.31 -20.02
N PRO A 490 6.72 -4.47 -19.27
CA PRO A 490 6.40 -4.11 -17.89
C PRO A 490 5.23 -3.11 -17.80
N PRO A 491 4.69 -2.86 -16.60
CA PRO A 491 3.69 -1.81 -16.39
C PRO A 491 4.20 -0.42 -16.80
N THR A 492 3.46 0.31 -17.63
CA THR A 492 3.96 1.52 -18.31
C THR A 492 4.41 2.62 -17.34
N ILE A 493 3.66 2.81 -16.25
CA ILE A 493 3.87 3.90 -15.28
C ILE A 493 4.12 3.40 -13.85
N ALA A 494 4.54 2.14 -13.68
CA ALA A 494 4.98 1.67 -12.36
C ALA A 494 6.31 2.33 -11.96
N ALA A 495 6.45 2.68 -10.68
CA ALA A 495 7.73 3.16 -10.15
C ALA A 495 8.85 2.11 -10.31
N THR A 496 8.50 0.82 -10.33
CA THR A 496 9.38 -0.35 -10.53
C THR A 496 9.69 -0.68 -11.99
N ARG A 497 9.22 0.09 -12.97
CA ARG A 497 9.51 -0.19 -14.39
C ARG A 497 11.02 -0.08 -14.68
N PRO A 498 11.68 -1.10 -15.27
CA PRO A 498 13.07 -1.00 -15.71
C PRO A 498 13.32 0.20 -16.64
N ARG A 499 14.53 0.74 -16.63
CA ARG A 499 14.96 1.86 -17.48
C ARG A 499 15.73 1.32 -18.71
N PRO A 500 15.16 1.36 -19.93
CA PRO A 500 15.83 0.84 -21.12
C PRO A 500 17.18 1.47 -21.43
N ASP A 501 17.38 2.73 -21.05
CA ASP A 501 18.64 3.47 -21.21
C ASP A 501 19.67 3.18 -20.11
N HIS A 502 19.29 2.44 -19.07
CA HIS A 502 20.15 2.02 -17.95
C HIS A 502 19.86 0.54 -17.58
N PRO A 503 20.26 -0.42 -18.44
CA PRO A 503 20.02 -1.84 -18.19
C PRO A 503 20.72 -2.37 -16.93
N GLU A 504 21.73 -1.68 -16.43
CA GLU A 504 22.44 -1.96 -15.18
C GLU A 504 21.65 -1.56 -13.92
N TRP A 505 20.56 -0.79 -14.04
CA TRP A 505 19.69 -0.48 -12.93
C TRP A 505 18.66 -1.58 -12.73
N ASP A 506 18.81 -2.32 -11.63
CA ASP A 506 18.10 -3.56 -11.36
C ASP A 506 17.38 -3.58 -10.00
N VAL A 507 17.49 -2.50 -9.20
CA VAL A 507 16.83 -2.39 -7.89
C VAL A 507 16.05 -1.08 -7.73
N ALA A 508 15.01 -1.13 -6.91
CA ALA A 508 14.33 0.02 -6.34
C ALA A 508 14.63 0.08 -4.83
N ILE A 509 15.19 1.20 -4.37
CA ILE A 509 15.47 1.48 -2.96
C ILE A 509 14.38 2.44 -2.47
N TRP A 510 13.54 1.97 -1.56
CA TRP A 510 12.43 2.73 -1.00
C TRP A 510 12.91 3.44 0.26
N LEU A 511 12.95 4.77 0.20
CA LEU A 511 13.36 5.65 1.28
C LEU A 511 12.13 6.42 1.74
N ASN A 512 11.54 5.99 2.85
CA ASN A 512 10.31 6.56 3.39
C ASN A 512 10.56 7.21 4.74
N VAL A 513 9.80 8.27 5.02
CA VAL A 513 9.74 8.89 6.35
C VAL A 513 8.29 8.97 6.76
N LEU A 514 7.98 8.49 7.96
CA LEU A 514 6.64 8.46 8.51
C LEU A 514 6.48 9.55 9.57
N GLY A 515 5.25 10.02 9.79
CA GLY A 515 4.94 10.99 10.82
C GLY A 515 3.48 10.98 11.21
N VAL A 516 3.18 11.47 12.42
CA VAL A 516 1.81 11.58 12.93
C VAL A 516 1.07 12.67 12.12
N PRO A 517 -0.08 12.38 11.50
CA PRO A 517 -0.85 13.36 10.74
C PRO A 517 -1.13 14.64 11.56
N GLY A 518 -0.97 15.81 10.93
CA GLY A 518 -1.17 17.11 11.58
C GLY A 518 0.04 17.63 12.36
N THR A 519 1.17 16.93 12.39
CA THR A 519 2.42 17.42 13.02
C THR A 519 2.89 18.73 12.37
N PRO A 520 3.05 19.83 13.13
CA PRO A 520 3.51 21.11 12.58
C PRO A 520 4.89 21.02 11.93
N GLY A 521 5.03 21.54 10.72
CA GLY A 521 6.31 21.56 9.97
C GLY A 521 6.64 20.26 9.23
N MET A 522 5.85 19.19 9.40
CA MET A 522 6.12 17.88 8.81
C MET A 522 6.07 17.91 7.29
N PHE A 523 5.06 18.57 6.73
CA PHE A 523 4.88 18.64 5.28
C PHE A 523 5.86 19.61 4.60
N GLU A 524 6.26 20.68 5.28
CA GLU A 524 7.39 21.52 4.86
C GLU A 524 8.69 20.71 4.83
N PHE A 525 8.92 19.86 5.82
CA PHE A 525 10.06 18.94 5.81
C PHE A 525 9.97 17.92 4.66
N TYR A 526 8.78 17.34 4.39
CA TYR A 526 8.62 16.42 3.27
C TYR A 526 8.79 17.11 1.91
N GLN A 527 8.44 18.38 1.78
CA GLN A 527 8.79 19.19 0.61
C GLN A 527 10.31 19.36 0.48
N GLU A 528 11.01 19.70 1.56
CA GLU A 528 12.49 19.80 1.58
C GLU A 528 13.13 18.46 1.16
N MET A 529 12.61 17.35 1.68
CA MET A 529 13.06 16.00 1.34
C MET A 529 12.82 15.68 -0.13
N GLU A 530 11.62 15.91 -0.66
CA GLU A 530 11.30 15.62 -2.07
C GLU A 530 12.19 16.44 -3.02
N GLN A 531 12.44 17.71 -2.70
CA GLN A 531 13.36 18.55 -3.46
C GLN A 531 14.79 18.00 -3.42
N TRP A 532 15.30 17.66 -2.23
CA TRP A 532 16.62 17.08 -2.07
C TRP A 532 16.76 15.76 -2.85
N MET A 533 15.80 14.84 -2.74
CA MET A 533 15.84 13.55 -3.44
C MET A 533 15.80 13.72 -4.97
N ARG A 534 14.97 14.63 -5.49
CA ARG A 534 14.89 14.94 -6.93
C ARG A 534 16.19 15.53 -7.48
N THR A 535 16.93 16.29 -6.66
CA THR A 535 18.22 16.85 -7.06
C THR A 535 19.36 15.85 -6.91
N HIS A 536 19.41 15.13 -5.79
CA HIS A 536 20.51 14.24 -5.44
C HIS A 536 20.50 12.95 -6.27
N TYR A 537 19.33 12.33 -6.45
CA TYR A 537 19.15 11.08 -7.20
C TYR A 537 18.60 11.34 -8.60
N ASN A 538 19.28 12.18 -9.38
CA ASN A 538 18.96 12.41 -10.80
C ASN A 538 20.25 12.60 -11.60
N ASN A 539 20.98 11.49 -11.77
CA ASN A 539 22.30 11.46 -12.41
C ASN A 539 22.47 10.15 -13.21
N SER A 540 23.69 9.85 -13.67
CA SER A 540 23.98 8.64 -14.47
C SER A 540 23.87 7.33 -13.68
N ASP A 541 23.85 7.39 -12.36
CA ASP A 541 23.90 6.21 -11.49
C ASP A 541 22.56 5.93 -10.81
N ALA A 542 21.64 6.90 -10.77
CA ALA A 542 20.33 6.74 -10.16
C ALA A 542 19.28 7.75 -10.66
N THR A 543 18.01 7.35 -10.55
CA THR A 543 16.85 8.24 -10.76
C THR A 543 15.83 8.12 -9.62
N PHE A 544 15.21 9.23 -9.24
CA PHE A 544 14.13 9.28 -8.25
C PHE A 544 12.75 9.16 -8.89
N ARG A 545 11.89 8.34 -8.30
CA ARG A 545 10.46 8.23 -8.61
C ARG A 545 9.66 8.25 -7.31
N PRO A 546 8.62 9.09 -7.19
CA PRO A 546 7.70 9.01 -6.06
C PRO A 546 7.06 7.63 -5.92
N GLU A 547 6.84 7.19 -4.69
CA GLU A 547 6.02 5.99 -4.42
C GLU A 547 4.55 6.38 -4.54
N TRP A 548 3.86 5.86 -5.56
CA TRP A 548 2.49 6.26 -5.89
C TRP A 548 1.48 6.14 -4.74
N SER A 549 1.71 5.27 -3.77
CA SER A 549 0.79 5.05 -2.64
C SER A 549 0.90 6.12 -1.56
N LYS A 550 2.04 6.84 -1.47
CA LYS A 550 2.43 7.75 -0.38
C LYS A 550 2.26 9.22 -0.75
N GLY A 551 2.72 10.13 0.11
CA GLY A 551 2.78 11.57 -0.17
C GLY A 551 3.89 11.93 -1.15
N TRP A 552 3.57 12.81 -2.10
CA TRP A 552 4.47 13.41 -3.09
C TRP A 552 3.83 14.68 -3.66
N ALA A 553 4.56 15.46 -4.45
CA ALA A 553 4.13 16.80 -4.87
C ALA A 553 3.78 17.69 -3.67
N PHE A 554 4.69 17.74 -2.69
CA PHE A 554 4.51 18.51 -1.47
C PHE A 554 4.62 20.03 -1.77
N GLY A 555 3.52 20.76 -1.54
CA GLY A 555 3.43 22.20 -1.81
C GLY A 555 2.81 23.07 -0.71
N PRO A 556 3.17 22.98 0.58
CA PRO A 556 3.88 21.89 1.26
C PRO A 556 2.97 20.68 1.53
N ASN A 557 1.65 20.84 1.55
CA ASN A 557 0.70 19.71 1.65
C ASN A 557 0.94 18.70 0.51
N PRO A 558 0.77 17.40 0.73
CA PRO A 558 0.95 16.42 -0.33
C PRO A 558 -0.06 16.66 -1.45
N TYR A 559 0.37 16.39 -2.68
CA TYR A 559 -0.45 16.45 -3.90
C TYR A 559 -0.87 17.86 -4.32
N THR A 560 -0.31 18.92 -3.72
CA THR A 560 -0.69 20.30 -4.00
C THR A 560 0.34 21.09 -4.80
N ASP A 561 1.57 20.58 -4.99
CA ASP A 561 2.52 21.19 -5.91
C ASP A 561 2.09 20.94 -7.36
N VAL A 562 1.48 21.96 -7.96
CA VAL A 562 0.91 21.91 -9.30
C VAL A 562 1.97 21.58 -10.35
N ASP A 563 3.18 22.13 -10.25
CA ASP A 563 4.22 21.87 -11.24
C ASP A 563 4.70 20.41 -11.16
N ILE A 564 4.79 19.85 -9.95
CA ILE A 564 5.09 18.43 -9.82
C ILE A 564 3.98 17.58 -10.43
N VAL A 565 2.72 17.82 -10.05
CA VAL A 565 1.56 17.05 -10.52
C VAL A 565 1.45 17.10 -12.05
N THR A 566 1.47 18.30 -12.65
CA THR A 566 1.13 18.47 -14.07
C THR A 566 2.32 18.38 -15.01
N ASN A 567 3.56 18.58 -14.52
CA ASN A 567 4.75 18.62 -15.37
C ASN A 567 5.82 17.61 -14.97
N LYS A 568 6.22 17.57 -13.69
CA LYS A 568 7.37 16.72 -13.27
C LYS A 568 7.02 15.25 -13.22
N MET A 569 5.81 14.87 -12.80
CA MET A 569 5.36 13.47 -12.88
C MET A 569 5.37 12.97 -14.33
N PRO A 570 4.74 13.66 -15.30
CA PRO A 570 4.90 13.30 -16.71
C PRO A 570 6.36 13.22 -17.18
N ALA A 571 7.23 14.15 -16.78
CA ALA A 571 8.64 14.14 -17.16
C ALA A 571 9.37 12.89 -16.63
N THR A 572 9.15 12.52 -15.36
CA THR A 572 9.71 11.31 -14.73
C THR A 572 9.35 10.04 -15.53
N TYR A 573 8.13 9.94 -16.04
CA TYR A 573 7.66 8.76 -16.79
C TYR A 573 7.81 8.85 -18.32
N ARG A 574 8.47 9.90 -18.82
CA ARG A 574 8.96 10.00 -20.20
C ARG A 574 10.46 9.75 -20.30
N GLN A 575 11.21 9.97 -19.22
CA GLN A 575 12.66 9.88 -19.21
C GLN A 575 13.13 8.44 -19.48
N GLY A 576 14.05 8.30 -20.45
CA GLY A 576 14.73 7.03 -20.73
C GLY A 576 13.89 5.92 -21.35
N VAL A 577 12.65 6.23 -21.76
CA VAL A 577 11.72 5.25 -22.34
C VAL A 577 11.29 5.65 -23.76
N PRO A 578 10.94 4.69 -24.64
CA PRO A 578 10.45 5.00 -25.98
C PRO A 578 9.17 5.84 -25.96
N VAL A 579 9.01 6.75 -26.92
CA VAL A 579 7.79 7.55 -27.08
C VAL A 579 6.54 6.70 -27.37
N THR A 580 6.73 5.46 -27.83
CA THR A 580 5.66 4.50 -28.07
C THR A 580 5.17 3.79 -26.80
N GLU A 581 5.90 3.89 -25.69
CA GLU A 581 5.57 3.22 -24.42
C GLU A 581 6.01 4.09 -23.24
N ASN A 582 5.32 5.21 -22.99
CA ASN A 582 5.64 6.15 -21.92
C ASN A 582 4.37 6.69 -21.23
N TRP A 583 4.52 7.73 -20.41
CA TRP A 583 3.41 8.45 -19.77
C TRP A 583 2.27 8.84 -20.73
N ASP A 584 2.59 9.35 -21.92
CA ASP A 584 1.59 9.80 -22.89
C ASP A 584 0.89 8.62 -23.57
N THR A 585 1.59 7.51 -23.80
CA THR A 585 0.96 6.25 -24.22
C THR A 585 -0.08 5.80 -23.19
N ALA A 586 0.27 5.84 -21.90
CA ALA A 586 -0.64 5.45 -20.83
C ALA A 586 -1.87 6.37 -20.76
N ARG A 587 -1.67 7.70 -20.82
CA ARG A 587 -2.75 8.69 -20.88
C ARG A 587 -3.68 8.47 -22.07
N ALA A 588 -3.11 8.31 -23.27
CA ALA A 588 -3.88 8.04 -24.48
C ALA A 588 -4.72 6.77 -24.33
N ARG A 589 -4.13 5.72 -23.75
CA ARG A 589 -4.82 4.46 -23.49
C ARG A 589 -5.97 4.62 -22.50
N PHE A 590 -5.76 5.33 -21.40
CA PHE A 590 -6.79 5.60 -20.41
C PHE A 590 -7.97 6.39 -20.99
N ASN A 591 -7.68 7.37 -21.86
CA ASN A 591 -8.70 8.14 -22.54
C ASN A 591 -9.41 7.33 -23.64
N GLU A 592 -8.73 6.39 -24.30
CA GLU A 592 -9.36 5.44 -25.24
C GLU A 592 -10.38 4.55 -24.52
N ILE A 593 -10.02 3.99 -23.35
CA ILE A 593 -10.89 3.05 -22.63
C ILE A 593 -12.01 3.72 -21.84
N ASP A 594 -11.87 4.99 -21.52
CA ASP A 594 -12.84 5.78 -20.76
C ASP A 594 -12.83 7.24 -21.24
N PRO A 595 -13.38 7.51 -22.45
CA PRO A 595 -13.39 8.83 -23.05
C PRO A 595 -14.30 9.81 -22.31
N HIS A 596 -15.27 9.30 -21.55
CA HIS A 596 -16.20 10.11 -20.75
C HIS A 596 -15.68 10.39 -19.34
N ARG A 597 -14.46 9.93 -19.02
CA ARG A 597 -13.77 10.15 -17.75
C ARG A 597 -14.61 9.73 -16.55
N ILE A 598 -15.31 8.60 -16.64
CA ILE A 598 -16.14 8.08 -15.54
C ILE A 598 -15.25 7.66 -14.37
N PHE A 599 -14.04 7.17 -14.66
CA PHE A 599 -13.09 6.70 -13.65
C PHE A 599 -12.08 7.78 -13.23
N THR A 600 -12.55 9.02 -13.03
CA THR A 600 -11.72 10.14 -12.57
C THR A 600 -12.34 10.92 -11.41
N ASN A 601 -11.51 11.77 -10.80
CA ASN A 601 -11.86 12.89 -9.93
C ASN A 601 -11.01 14.11 -10.35
N ALA A 602 -11.10 15.25 -9.65
CA ALA A 602 -10.42 16.47 -10.08
C ALA A 602 -8.89 16.35 -10.00
N PHE A 603 -8.37 15.66 -8.98
CA PHE A 603 -6.94 15.36 -8.89
C PHE A 603 -6.45 14.51 -10.08
N MET A 604 -7.20 13.44 -10.41
CA MET A 604 -6.91 12.60 -11.56
C MET A 604 -6.94 13.37 -12.88
N ASP A 605 -7.84 14.36 -13.01
CA ASP A 605 -7.92 15.21 -14.20
C ASP A 605 -6.71 16.16 -14.34
N GLN A 606 -6.05 16.52 -13.25
CA GLN A 606 -4.78 17.27 -13.29
C GLN A 606 -3.59 16.37 -13.63
N LEU A 607 -3.52 15.18 -13.00
CA LEU A 607 -2.42 14.25 -13.18
C LEU A 607 -2.46 13.56 -14.55
N LEU A 608 -3.61 13.00 -14.93
CA LEU A 608 -3.83 12.22 -16.15
C LEU A 608 -4.93 12.85 -17.03
N PRO A 609 -4.69 14.04 -17.60
CA PRO A 609 -5.63 14.72 -18.49
C PRO A 609 -5.81 13.97 -19.80
#